data_AF-A0A1G2HX74-F1
#
_entry.id   AF-A0A1G2HX74-F1
#
_cell.length_a   1.000
_cell.length_b   1.000
_cell.length_c   1.000
_cell.angle_alpha   90.00
_cell.angle_beta   90.00
_cell.angle_gamma   90.00
#
_symmetry.space_group_name_H-M   'P 1'
#
loop_
_entity.id
_entity.type
_entity.pdbx_description
1 polymer ?
#
loop_
_entity_poly.entity_id
_entity_poly.type
_entity_poly.pdbx_seq_one_letter_code
_entity_poly.pdbx_strand_id
1 'polypeptide(L)' 'MNKNKLTKAIKQYIESKVSMEKAAELADVSIWKFLDALKDRKISIIYDLEDVKREIEHIVLAKS' A
#
# COMPACT_ATOMS: atom_id res chain seq x y z
N MET A 1 -13.27 -6.84 -6.48
CA MET A 1 -12.78 -5.83 -5.51
C MET A 1 -13.96 -5.18 -4.82
N ASN A 2 -14.10 -5.36 -3.51
CA ASN A 2 -15.21 -4.78 -2.77
C ASN A 2 -14.86 -3.31 -2.44
N LYS A 3 -15.40 -2.37 -3.22
CA LYS A 3 -15.09 -0.92 -3.13
C LYS A 3 -15.24 -0.35 -1.71
N ASN A 4 -16.15 -0.93 -0.92
CA ASN A 4 -16.43 -0.48 0.44
C ASN A 4 -15.30 -0.88 1.42
N LYS A 5 -14.70 -2.07 1.24
CA LYS A 5 -13.55 -2.54 2.04
C LYS A 5 -12.30 -1.72 1.76
N LEU A 6 -12.00 -1.50 0.47
CA LEU A 6 -10.84 -0.70 0.05
C LEU A 6 -10.90 0.73 0.59
N THR A 7 -12.06 1.38 0.50
CA THR A 7 -12.23 2.75 1.00
C THR A 7 -12.07 2.82 2.52
N LYS A 8 -12.60 1.84 3.27
CA LYS A 8 -12.39 1.76 4.72
C LYS A 8 -10.92 1.52 5.08
N ALA A 9 -10.24 0.65 4.37
CA ALA A 9 -8.83 0.35 4.61
C ALA A 9 -7.94 1.57 4.31
N ILE A 10 -8.19 2.28 3.21
CA ILE A 10 -7.50 3.53 2.88
C ILE A 10 -7.72 4.58 3.97
N LYS A 11 -8.96 4.74 4.47
CA LYS A 11 -9.23 5.67 5.57
C LYS A 11 -8.44 5.32 6.84
N GLN A 12 -8.41 4.05 7.21
CA GLN A 12 -7.65 3.59 8.39
C GLN A 12 -6.13 3.79 8.21
N TYR A 13 -5.61 3.61 6.99
CA TYR A 13 -4.22 3.90 6.65
C TYR A 13 -3.89 5.39 6.77
N ILE A 14 -4.72 6.28 6.20
CA ILE A 14 -4.52 7.73 6.29
C ILE A 14 -4.61 8.22 7.74
N GLU A 15 -5.50 7.63 8.54
CA GLU A 15 -5.64 7.92 9.97
C GLU A 15 -4.53 7.29 10.83
N SER A 16 -3.51 6.68 10.22
CA SER A 16 -2.40 5.98 10.89
C SER A 16 -2.84 4.89 11.88
N LYS A 17 -4.03 4.30 11.69
CA LYS A 17 -4.58 3.25 12.55
C LYS A 17 -4.05 1.87 12.22
N VAL A 18 -3.59 1.67 10.99
CA VAL A 18 -3.08 0.39 10.48
C VAL A 18 -1.88 0.65 9.55
N SER A 19 -0.95 -0.31 9.48
CA SER A 19 0.12 -0.29 8.48
C SER A 19 -0.44 -0.47 7.07
N MET A 20 0.36 -0.12 6.05
CA MET A 20 -0.01 -0.30 4.65
C MET A 20 -0.32 -1.77 4.32
N GLU A 21 0.50 -2.70 4.81
CA GLU A 21 0.31 -4.14 4.63
C GLU A 21 -1.00 -4.60 5.26
N LYS A 22 -1.29 -4.13 6.49
CA LYS A 22 -2.54 -4.48 7.16
C LYS A 22 -3.75 -3.88 6.46
N ALA A 23 -3.63 -2.68 5.88
CA ALA A 23 -4.68 -2.07 5.08
C ALA A 23 -4.94 -2.85 3.78
N ALA A 24 -3.89 -3.32 3.11
CA ALA A 24 -4.00 -4.16 1.91
C ALA A 24 -4.71 -5.50 2.23
N GLU A 25 -4.34 -6.14 3.35
CA GLU A 25 -5.00 -7.34 3.86
C GLU A 25 -6.49 -7.11 4.15
N LEU A 26 -6.84 -6.02 4.87
CA LEU A 26 -8.22 -5.65 5.17
C LEU A 26 -9.06 -5.35 3.92
N ALA A 27 -8.41 -4.84 2.87
CA ALA A 27 -9.01 -4.56 1.58
C ALA A 27 -9.08 -5.80 0.66
N ASP A 28 -8.47 -6.93 1.07
CA ASP A 28 -8.37 -8.17 0.29
C ASP A 28 -7.72 -7.92 -1.09
N VAL A 29 -6.61 -7.18 -1.08
CA VAL A 29 -5.81 -6.85 -2.26
C VAL A 29 -4.33 -7.01 -1.97
N SER A 30 -3.53 -7.15 -3.02
CA SER A 30 -2.08 -7.04 -2.89
C SER A 30 -1.66 -5.62 -2.52
N ILE A 31 -0.49 -5.48 -1.90
CA ILE A 31 0.13 -4.19 -1.57
C ILE A 31 0.22 -3.30 -2.82
N TRP A 32 0.64 -3.84 -3.97
CA TRP A 32 0.69 -3.11 -5.23
C TRP A 32 -0.65 -2.53 -5.66
N LYS A 33 -1.74 -3.31 -5.57
CA LYS A 33 -3.10 -2.81 -5.86
C LYS A 33 -3.55 -1.74 -4.87
N PHE A 34 -3.13 -1.86 -3.62
CA PHE A 34 -3.41 -0.84 -2.62
C PHE A 34 -2.67 0.47 -2.94
N LEU A 35 -1.40 0.38 -3.35
CA LEU A 35 -0.58 1.52 -3.80
C LEU A 35 -1.17 2.20 -5.04
N ASP A 36 -1.59 1.44 -6.04
CA ASP A 36 -2.30 1.99 -7.22
C ASP A 36 -3.56 2.76 -6.79
N ALA A 37 -4.34 2.21 -5.85
CA ALA A 37 -5.54 2.87 -5.34
C ALA A 37 -5.24 4.16 -4.56
N LEU A 38 -4.09 4.26 -3.90
CA LEU A 38 -3.63 5.50 -3.24
C LEU A 38 -3.18 6.53 -4.28
N LYS A 39 -2.43 6.10 -5.30
CA LYS A 39 -1.95 6.91 -6.42
C LYS A 39 -3.12 7.52 -7.21
N ASP A 40 -4.12 6.71 -7.57
CA ASP A 40 -5.34 7.14 -8.26
C ASP A 40 -6.11 8.22 -7.47
N ARG A 41 -6.01 8.18 -6.14
CA ARG A 41 -6.67 9.12 -5.23
C ARG A 41 -5.79 10.33 -4.87
N LYS A 42 -4.59 10.46 -5.46
CA LYS A 42 -3.59 11.49 -5.15
C LYS A 42 -3.27 11.60 -3.65
N ILE A 43 -3.38 10.48 -2.93
CA ILE A 43 -2.98 10.43 -1.53
C ILE A 43 -1.46 10.34 -1.51
N SER A 44 -0.79 11.36 -0.98
CA SER A 44 0.66 11.35 -0.82
C SER A 44 1.01 10.24 0.16
N ILE A 45 1.63 9.18 -0.35
CA ILE A 45 2.17 8.12 0.49
C ILE A 45 3.36 8.75 1.22
N ILE A 46 3.27 8.84 2.54
CA ILE A 46 4.33 9.45 3.38
C ILE A 46 5.62 8.59 3.33
N TYR A 47 5.50 7.32 2.96
CA TYR A 47 6.63 6.52 2.52
C TYR A 47 6.99 6.93 1.10
N ASP A 48 8.17 7.52 0.94
CA ASP A 48 8.77 7.77 -0.35
C ASP A 48 8.72 6.46 -1.17
N LEU A 49 7.84 6.41 -2.16
CA LEU A 49 7.62 5.22 -2.98
C LEU A 49 8.93 4.71 -3.60
N GLU A 50 9.91 5.61 -3.75
CA GLU A 50 11.26 5.29 -4.18
C GLU A 50 12.02 4.44 -3.15
N ASP A 51 11.88 4.69 -1.85
CA ASP A 51 12.55 3.90 -0.81
C ASP A 51 11.98 2.48 -0.73
N VAL A 52 10.66 2.34 -0.79
CA VAL A 52 10.01 1.02 -0.81
C VAL A 52 10.39 0.25 -2.07
N LYS A 53 10.44 0.93 -3.22
CA LYS A 53 10.86 0.30 -4.47
C LYS A 53 12.32 -0.17 -4.39
N ARG A 54 13.22 0.65 -3.83
CA ARG A 54 14.63 0.28 -3.62
C ARG A 54 14.79 -0.89 -2.66
N GLU A 55 14.04 -0.94 -1.56
CA GLU A 55 14.04 -2.09 -0.65
C GLU A 55 13.54 -3.37 -1.33
N ILE A 56 12.44 -3.30 -2.07
CA ILE A 56 11.90 -4.46 -2.79
C ILE A 56 12.87 -4.93 -3.88
N GLU A 57 13.47 -4.02 -4.66
CA GLU A 57 14.48 -4.36 -5.66
C GLU A 57 15.69 -5.02 -5.01
N HIS A 58 16.16 -4.52 -3.85
CA HIS A 58 17.24 -5.14 -3.08
C HIS A 58 16.89 -6.56 -2.61
N ILE A 59 15.68 -6.77 -2.08
CA ILE A 59 15.25 -8.10 -1.59
C ILE A 59 15.11 -9.10 -2.74
N VAL A 60 14.64 -8.66 -3.91
CA VAL A 60 14.46 -9.51 -5.10
C VAL A 60 15.80 -9.84 -5.75
N LEU A 61 16.76 -8.91 -5.80
CA LEU A 61 18.08 -9.12 -6.40
C LEU A 61 19.07 -9.85 -5.48
N ALA A 62 18.94 -9.73 -4.16
CA ALA A 62 19.85 -10.38 -3.20
C ALA A 62 19.65 -11.91 -3.07
N LYS A 63 18.78 -12.51 -3.89
CA LYS A 63 18.51 -13.96 -3.92
C LYS A 63 19.01 -14.68 -5.19
N SER A 64 19.80 -14.02 -6.05
CA SER A 64 20.41 -14.66 -7.24
C SER A 64 21.84 -15.10 -7.00
#